data_AF-A0A0K6GXJ0-F1
#
_entry.id   AF-A0A0K6GXJ0-F1
#
_cell.length_a   1.000
_cell.length_b   1.000
_cell.length_c   1.000
_cell.angle_alpha   90.00
_cell.angle_beta   90.00
_cell.angle_gamma   90.00
#
_symmetry.space_group_name_H-M   'P 1'
#
loop_
_entity.id
_entity.type
_entity.pdbx_description
1 polymer ?
#
loop_
_entity_poly.entity_id
_entity_poly.type
_entity_poly.pdbx_seq_one_letter_code
_entity_poly.pdbx_strand_id
1 'polypeptide(L)'
;MTNRLPFFIARFAPPLAWLGETDKLKHLAATLLLVPLLGLFLPLWAAWLATQAIGLGKELLDLFYYRSGFCWWDMLANVIGSIAGLALALSLTLT
;
A
#
# COMPACT_ATOMS: atom_id res chain seq x y z
N MET A 1 9.88 -4.75 36.96
CA MET A 1 10.59 -4.03 35.89
C MET A 1 10.05 -4.53 34.56
N THR A 2 8.97 -3.92 34.09
CA THR A 2 8.29 -4.30 32.84
C THR A 2 9.00 -3.59 31.69
N ASN A 3 9.81 -4.34 30.94
CA ASN A 3 10.38 -3.92 29.66
C ASN A 3 9.26 -3.69 28.64
N ARG A 4 8.56 -2.56 28.73
CA ARG A 4 7.77 -2.03 27.63
C ARG A 4 8.75 -1.31 26.72
N LEU A 5 9.38 -2.06 25.82
CA LEU A 5 9.98 -1.46 24.63
C LEU A 5 8.95 -0.47 24.07
N PRO A 6 9.32 0.79 23.84
CA PRO A 6 8.37 1.79 23.38
C PRO A 6 7.75 1.26 22.09
N PHE A 7 6.42 1.25 22.06
CA PHE A 7 5.55 0.76 20.98
C PHE A 7 5.98 1.22 19.57
N PHE A 8 6.78 2.28 19.51
CA PHE A 8 7.41 2.85 18.32
C PHE A 8 8.48 1.95 17.67
N ILE A 9 9.28 1.19 18.44
CA ILE A 9 10.44 0.44 17.91
C ILE A 9 10.03 -0.93 17.35
N ALA A 10 9.01 -1.56 17.94
CA ALA A 10 8.48 -2.84 17.46
C ALA A 10 7.82 -2.76 16.06
N ARG A 11 7.55 -1.55 15.54
CA ARG A 11 6.91 -1.33 14.24
C ARG A 11 7.89 -1.24 13.06
N PHE A 12 9.19 -1.14 13.32
CA PHE A 12 10.24 -1.00 12.28
C PHE A 12 11.01 -2.29 11.96
N ALA A 13 10.87 -3.35 12.74
CA ALA A 13 11.54 -4.63 12.48
C ALA A 13 10.56 -5.61 11.82
N PRO A 14 10.77 -6.03 10.55
CA PRO A 14 9.90 -7.01 9.91
C PRO A 14 10.25 -8.42 10.42
N PRO A 15 9.33 -9.16 11.05
CA PRO A 15 9.45 -10.61 11.06
C PRO A 15 9.25 -11.10 9.61
N LEU A 16 10.04 -12.06 9.15
CA LEU A 16 9.96 -12.64 7.78
C LEU A 16 8.56 -13.15 7.39
N ALA A 17 7.62 -13.28 8.33
CA ALA A 17 6.20 -13.56 8.14
C ALA A 17 5.39 -12.42 7.46
N TRP A 18 6.01 -11.25 7.26
CA TRP A 18 5.40 -10.03 6.76
C TRP A 18 4.68 -10.15 5.41
N LEU A 19 5.23 -10.92 4.46
CA LEU A 19 4.63 -11.13 3.14
C LEU A 19 3.43 -12.09 3.16
N GLY A 20 3.25 -12.84 4.24
CA GLY A 20 2.18 -13.85 4.37
C GLY A 20 0.90 -13.30 5.01
N GLU A 21 0.92 -12.09 5.56
CA GLU A 21 -0.28 -11.48 6.12
C GLU A 21 -1.28 -11.15 5.01
N THR A 22 -2.45 -11.76 5.09
CA THR A 22 -3.54 -11.61 4.11
C THR A 22 -3.89 -10.15 3.85
N ASP A 23 -3.71 -9.28 4.85
CA ASP A 23 -3.98 -7.85 4.73
C ASP A 23 -3.00 -7.16 3.75
N LYS A 24 -1.70 -7.44 3.87
CA LYS A 24 -0.66 -6.87 3.00
C LYS A 24 -0.78 -7.34 1.55
N LEU A 25 -1.18 -8.59 1.35
CA LEU A 25 -1.49 -9.12 0.04
C LEU A 25 -2.69 -8.40 -0.60
N LYS A 26 -3.71 -8.01 0.19
CA LYS A 26 -4.82 -7.19 -0.32
C LYS A 26 -4.35 -5.80 -0.71
N HIS A 27 -3.49 -5.17 0.09
CA HIS A 27 -2.89 -3.87 -0.24
C HIS A 27 -2.13 -3.92 -1.57
N LEU A 28 -1.27 -4.93 -1.74
CA LEU A 28 -0.52 -5.14 -2.97
C LEU A 28 -1.43 -5.41 -4.17
N ALA A 29 -2.39 -6.32 -4.04
CA ALA A 29 -3.32 -6.65 -5.12
C ALA A 29 -4.22 -5.47 -5.51
N ALA A 30 -4.71 -4.72 -4.52
CA ALA A 30 -5.54 -3.55 -4.74
C ALA A 30 -4.78 -2.47 -5.51
N THR A 31 -3.56 -2.11 -5.09
CA THR A 31 -2.79 -1.07 -5.78
C THR A 31 -2.25 -1.52 -7.14
N LEU A 32 -1.98 -2.83 -7.33
CA LEU A 32 -1.65 -3.40 -8.62
C LEU A 32 -2.77 -3.23 -9.65
N LEU A 33 -4.03 -3.42 -9.24
CA LEU A 33 -5.19 -3.29 -10.13
C LEU A 33 -5.67 -1.83 -10.27
N LEU A 34 -5.54 -1.02 -9.23
CA LEU A 34 -5.98 0.38 -9.23
C LEU A 34 -5.25 1.22 -10.28
N VAL A 35 -3.94 1.05 -10.44
CA VAL A 35 -3.15 1.82 -11.42
C VAL A 35 -3.64 1.64 -12.86
N PRO A 36 -3.73 0.42 -13.43
CA PRO A 36 -4.24 0.23 -14.79
C PRO A 36 -5.70 0.63 -14.92
N LEU A 37 -6.55 0.38 -13.92
CA LEU A 37 -7.97 0.78 -13.95
C LEU A 37 -8.15 2.30 -14.00
N LEU A 38 -7.41 3.05 -13.17
CA LEU A 38 -7.40 4.51 -13.21
C LEU A 38 -6.72 5.02 -14.48
N GLY A 39 -5.73 4.31 -15.00
CA GLY A 39 -5.06 4.59 -16.27
C GLY A 39 -5.99 4.57 -17.49
N LEU A 40 -7.17 3.95 -17.40
CA LEU A 40 -8.20 4.02 -18.43
C LEU A 40 -8.84 5.42 -18.56
N PHE A 41 -8.78 6.23 -17.51
CA PHE A 41 -9.44 7.54 -17.43
C PHE A 41 -8.47 8.70 -17.22
N LEU A 42 -7.30 8.43 -16.63
CA LEU A 42 -6.29 9.40 -16.25
C LEU A 42 -4.95 9.08 -16.92
N PRO A 43 -4.09 10.08 -17.16
CA PRO A 43 -2.72 9.78 -17.57
C PRO A 43 -2.00 8.95 -16.49
N LEU A 44 -1.14 8.03 -16.91
CA LEU A 44 -0.49 7.03 -16.04
C LEU A 44 0.14 7.62 -14.77
N TRP A 45 0.80 8.78 -14.90
CA TRP A 45 1.40 9.47 -13.76
C TRP A 45 0.35 9.93 -12.73
N ALA A 46 -0.81 10.39 -13.18
CA ALA A 46 -1.91 10.81 -12.32
C ALA A 46 -2.65 9.61 -11.72
N ALA A 47 -2.83 8.53 -12.48
CA ALA A 47 -3.38 7.27 -12.00
C ALA A 47 -2.53 6.67 -10.86
N TRP A 48 -1.20 6.72 -11.01
CA TRP A 48 -0.28 6.27 -9.97
C TRP A 48 -0.35 7.14 -8.71
N LEU A 49 -0.32 8.48 -8.84
CA LEU A 49 -0.46 9.39 -7.70
C LEU A 49 -1.80 9.23 -6.98
N ALA A 50 -2.90 9.06 -7.73
CA ALA A 50 -4.22 8.81 -7.18
C ALA A 50 -4.26 7.49 -6.40
N THR A 51 -3.62 6.43 -6.92
CA THR A 51 -3.52 5.15 -6.21
C THR A 51 -2.77 5.29 -4.88
N GLN A 52 -1.67 6.04 -4.86
CA GLN A 52 -0.92 6.33 -3.64
C GLN A 52 -1.75 7.14 -2.63
N ALA A 53 -2.52 8.13 -3.11
CA ALA A 53 -3.42 8.91 -2.27
C ALA A 53 -4.56 8.06 -1.69
N ILE A 54 -5.12 7.11 -2.44
CA ILE A 54 -6.13 6.15 -1.97
C ILE A 54 -5.53 5.25 -0.88
N GLY A 55 -4.33 4.70 -1.11
CA GLY A 55 -3.64 3.86 -0.14
C GLY A 55 -3.32 4.60 1.17
N LEU A 56 -2.84 5.83 1.08
CA LEU A 56 -2.64 6.70 2.24
C LEU A 56 -3.96 7.04 2.93
N GLY A 57 -5.00 7.34 2.15
CA GLY A 57 -6.33 7.65 2.65
C GLY A 57 -6.94 6.51 3.47
N LYS A 58 -6.76 5.26 3.03
CA LYS A 58 -7.17 4.07 3.82
C LYS A 58 -6.45 4.04 5.17
N GLU A 59 -5.13 4.19 5.19
CA GLU A 59 -4.37 4.16 6.46
C GLU A 59 -4.70 5.33 7.39
N LEU A 60 -5.02 6.50 6.84
CA LEU A 60 -5.53 7.63 7.63
C LEU A 60 -6.94 7.36 8.15
N LEU A 61 -7.82 6.75 7.36
CA LEU A 61 -9.15 6.33 7.79
C LEU A 61 -9.06 5.34 8.96
N ASP A 62 -8.15 4.37 8.86
CA ASP A 62 -7.86 3.38 9.92
C ASP A 62 -7.33 4.04 11.20
N LEU A 63 -6.49 5.07 11.07
CA LEU A 63 -5.98 5.83 12.19
C LEU A 63 -7.08 6.65 12.88
N PHE A 64 -7.91 7.37 12.12
CA PHE A 64 -8.86 8.35 12.67
C PHE A 64 -10.23 7.76 13.04
N TYR A 65 -10.74 6.80 12.25
CA TYR A 65 -12.08 6.25 12.42
C TYR A 65 -12.07 4.89 13.12
N TYR A 66 -11.21 3.98 12.70
CA TYR A 66 -11.18 2.62 13.26
C TYR A 66 -10.25 2.46 14.47
N ARG A 67 -9.39 3.46 14.73
CA ARG A 67 -8.36 3.46 15.80
C ARG A 67 -7.45 2.22 15.76
N SER A 68 -7.34 1.55 14.62
CA SER A 68 -6.45 0.38 14.43
C SER A 68 -4.98 0.82 14.22
N GLY A 69 -4.77 2.09 13.86
CA GLY A 69 -3.46 2.75 13.81
C GLY A 69 -2.75 2.64 12.46
N PHE A 70 -1.86 3.58 12.19
CA PHE A 70 -1.24 3.76 10.86
C PHE A 70 -0.08 2.80 10.58
N CYS A 71 -0.19 1.95 9.55
CA CYS A 71 0.79 0.93 9.24
C CYS A 71 1.70 1.29 8.06
N TRP A 72 2.98 1.58 8.37
CA TRP A 72 4.01 1.85 7.36
C TRP A 72 4.28 0.68 6.42
N TRP A 73 4.03 -0.52 6.88
CA TRP A 73 4.16 -1.72 6.08
C TRP A 73 3.05 -1.85 5.04
N ASP A 74 1.83 -1.48 5.38
CA ASP A 74 0.72 -1.49 4.43
C ASP A 74 0.95 -0.40 3.37
N MET A 75 1.58 0.72 3.76
CA MET A 75 2.11 1.71 2.81
C MET A 75 3.21 1.17 1.90
N LEU A 76 4.12 0.33 2.41
CA LEU A 76 5.13 -0.31 1.56
C LEU A 76 4.49 -1.29 0.56
N ALA A 77 3.50 -2.08 1.00
CA ALA A 77 2.74 -2.96 0.12
C ALA A 77 1.99 -2.17 -0.97
N ASN A 78 1.40 -1.02 -0.60
CA ASN A 78 0.78 -0.09 -1.55
C ASN A 78 1.77 0.37 -2.62
N VAL A 79 2.97 0.83 -2.21
CA VAL A 79 4.03 1.28 -3.12
C VAL A 79 4.45 0.15 -4.06
N ILE A 80 4.76 -1.04 -3.53
CA ILE A 80 5.21 -2.18 -4.34
C ILE A 80 4.13 -2.57 -5.36
N GLY A 81 2.88 -2.71 -4.92
CA GLY A 81 1.77 -3.03 -5.81
C GLY A 81 1.54 -1.95 -6.87
N SER A 82 1.66 -0.67 -6.53
CA SER A 82 1.50 0.43 -7.49
C SER A 82 2.60 0.47 -8.56
N ILE A 83 3.84 0.10 -8.21
CA ILE A 83 4.95 -0.02 -9.17
C ILE A 83 4.70 -1.20 -10.11
N ALA A 84 4.25 -2.33 -9.57
CA ALA A 84 3.88 -3.49 -10.39
C ALA A 84 2.70 -3.16 -11.31
N GLY A 85 1.69 -2.44 -10.81
CA GLY A 85 0.56 -1.95 -11.59
C GLY A 85 0.96 -0.96 -12.68
N LEU A 86 1.95 -0.10 -12.42
CA LEU A 86 2.52 0.81 -13.42
C LEU A 86 3.25 0.03 -14.53
N ALA A 87 4.07 -0.96 -14.17
CA ALA A 87 4.73 -1.83 -15.14
C ALA A 87 3.73 -2.60 -16.00
N LEU A 88 2.66 -3.14 -15.39
CA LEU A 88 1.57 -3.80 -16.09
C LEU A 88 0.88 -2.83 -17.06
N ALA A 89 0.49 -1.64 -16.59
CA ALA A 89 -0.19 -0.66 -17.43
C ALA A 89 0.69 -0.19 -18.60
N LEU A 90 1.99 0.02 -18.38
CA LEU A 90 2.94 0.33 -19.45
C LEU A 90 3.02 -0.80 -20.48
N SER A 91 3.10 -2.05 -20.04
CA SER A 91 3.14 -3.21 -20.95
C SER A 91 1.89 -3.31 -21.84
N LEU A 92 0.72 -2.96 -21.32
CA LEU A 92 -0.55 -2.95 -22.07
C LEU A 92 -0.64 -1.79 -23.07
N THR A 93 0.03 -0.66 -22.80
CA THR A 93 0.04 0.49 -23.72
C THR A 93 1.10 0.38 -24.82
N LEU A 94 2.08 -0.52 -24.68
CA LEU A 94 3.18 -0.72 -25.63
C LEU A 94 2.93 -1.87 -26.62
N THR A 95 1.86 -2.64 -26.44
CA THR A 95 1.35 -3.67 -27.35
C THR A 95 0.27 -3.14 -28.26
#